data_AF-A0A3A8FMR1-F1
#
_entry.id   AF-A0A3A8FMR1-F1
#
_cell.length_a   1.000
_cell.length_b   1.000
_cell.length_c   1.000
_cell.angle_alpha   90.00
_cell.angle_beta   90.00
_cell.angle_gamma   90.00
#
_symmetry.space_group_name_H-M   'P 1'
#
loop_
_entity.id
_entity.type
_entity.pdbx_description
1 polymer ?
#
loop_
_entity_poly.entity_id
_entity_poly.type
_entity_poly.pdbx_seq_one_letter_code
_entity_poly.pdbx_strand_id
1 'polypeptide(L)'
;MRSNLTQQPIENNADFLAGDVVVFTDPNKPDHLMTVHKVQGDGVLLNGNRSFALTHLIRGASVAEVLAKRRLTTAEQSLAEVS
;
A
#
# COMPACT_ATOMS: atom_id res chain seq x y z
N MET A 1 -20.87 3.09 24.09
CA MET A 1 -19.87 2.13 23.59
C MET A 1 -19.96 2.07 22.07
N ARG A 2 -19.09 2.74 21.33
CA ARG A 2 -18.83 2.44 19.91
C ARG A 2 -17.39 2.82 19.61
N SER A 3 -16.61 1.82 19.22
CA SER A 3 -15.17 1.89 19.05
C SER A 3 -14.80 2.97 18.04
N ASN A 4 -13.98 3.91 18.47
CA ASN A 4 -13.18 4.71 17.57
C ASN A 4 -12.29 3.72 16.81
N LEU A 5 -12.70 3.37 15.59
CA LEU A 5 -11.77 2.85 14.61
C LEU A 5 -10.76 3.97 14.43
N THR A 6 -9.65 3.85 15.15
CA THR A 6 -8.44 4.60 14.85
C THR A 6 -8.25 4.44 13.35
N GLN A 7 -8.57 5.49 12.60
CA GLN A 7 -7.85 5.83 11.40
C GLN A 7 -6.42 5.96 11.92
N GLN A 8 -5.73 4.82 11.99
CA GLN A 8 -4.32 4.84 12.26
C GLN A 8 -3.81 5.79 11.19
N PRO A 9 -3.12 6.88 11.56
CA PRO A 9 -2.24 7.47 10.58
C PRO A 9 -1.49 6.26 10.03
N ILE A 10 -1.59 6.03 8.73
CA ILE A 10 -0.65 5.16 8.04
C ILE A 10 0.67 5.88 8.30
N GLU A 11 1.28 5.57 9.45
CA GLU A 11 2.51 6.15 9.89
C GLU A 11 3.44 5.82 8.75
N ASN A 12 3.87 6.86 8.05
CA ASN A 12 4.61 6.79 6.80
C ASN A 12 6.06 6.33 7.06
N ASN A 13 6.23 5.49 8.08
CA ASN A 13 7.43 4.85 8.59
C ASN A 13 7.18 3.34 8.71
N ALA A 14 6.30 2.79 7.86
CA ALA A 14 6.13 1.35 7.80
C ALA A 14 7.44 0.75 7.24
N ASP A 15 8.22 0.11 8.10
CA ASP A 15 9.31 -0.77 7.69
C ASP A 15 8.73 -1.85 6.77
N PHE A 16 8.81 -1.63 5.46
CA PHE A 16 8.20 -2.53 4.48
C PHE A 16 8.81 -3.96 4.56
N LEU A 17 7.96 -4.97 4.71
CA LEU A 17 8.28 -6.40 4.64
C LEU A 17 8.66 -6.87 3.22
N ALA A 18 9.67 -7.72 3.03
CA ALA A 18 9.68 -8.58 1.84
C ALA A 18 8.42 -9.48 1.86
N GLY A 19 7.62 -9.43 0.80
CA GLY A 19 6.31 -10.05 0.69
C GLY A 19 5.14 -9.08 0.90
N ASP A 20 5.40 -7.86 1.38
CA ASP A 20 4.35 -6.87 1.62
C ASP A 20 3.75 -6.36 0.29
N VAL A 21 2.46 -6.07 0.29
CA VAL A 21 1.78 -5.56 -0.91
C VAL A 21 1.62 -4.06 -0.76
N VAL A 22 2.19 -3.32 -1.71
CA VAL A 22 2.23 -1.87 -1.71
C VAL A 22 1.62 -1.32 -3.00
N VAL A 23 1.17 -0.07 -2.92
CA VAL A 23 0.67 0.71 -4.04
C VAL A 23 1.36 2.06 -4.07
N PHE A 24 1.48 2.64 -5.26
CA PHE A 24 1.96 4.01 -5.38
C PHE A 24 0.92 4.99 -4.85
N THR A 25 1.39 5.99 -4.09
CA THR A 25 0.56 7.12 -3.65
C THR A 25 0.28 8.09 -4.80
N ASP A 26 1.14 8.12 -5.82
CA ASP A 26 1.00 9.03 -6.96
C ASP A 26 -0.10 8.58 -7.94
N PRO A 27 -1.02 9.47 -8.37
CA PRO A 27 -2.10 9.14 -9.29
C PRO A 27 -1.65 8.88 -10.75
N ASN A 28 -0.45 9.31 -11.16
CA ASN A 28 0.08 9.03 -12.50
C ASN A 28 0.80 7.68 -12.59
N LYS A 29 1.03 7.02 -11.45
CA LYS A 29 1.61 5.69 -11.39
C LYS A 29 0.55 4.62 -11.65
N PRO A 30 0.97 3.45 -12.14
CA PRO A 30 0.04 2.35 -12.41
C PRO A 30 -0.74 1.93 -11.16
N ASP A 31 -2.02 1.63 -11.36
CA ASP A 31 -2.95 1.16 -10.33
C ASP A 31 -2.76 -0.32 -9.96
N HIS A 32 -1.75 -0.99 -10.49
CA HIS A 32 -1.48 -2.37 -10.12
C HIS A 32 -0.87 -2.47 -8.72
N LEU A 33 -1.12 -3.60 -8.06
CA LEU A 33 -0.46 -3.94 -6.81
C LEU A 33 0.99 -4.33 -7.07
N MET A 34 1.88 -3.96 -6.16
CA MET A 34 3.28 -4.30 -6.23
C MET A 34 3.67 -5.03 -4.96
N THR A 35 4.44 -6.10 -5.12
CA THR A 35 4.94 -6.83 -3.96
C THR A 35 6.36 -6.40 -3.67
N VAL A 36 6.63 -6.04 -2.43
CA VAL A 36 7.97 -5.76 -1.92
C VAL A 36 8.77 -7.04 -1.99
N HIS A 37 9.87 -6.99 -2.73
CA HIS A 37 10.83 -8.07 -2.82
C HIS A 37 11.92 -7.92 -1.76
N LYS A 38 12.43 -6.70 -1.58
CA LYS A 38 13.51 -6.41 -0.63
C LYS A 38 13.57 -4.92 -0.33
N VAL A 39 13.76 -4.54 0.93
CA VAL A 39 14.07 -3.14 1.30
C VAL A 39 15.56 -2.88 1.11
N GLN A 40 15.90 -1.72 0.56
CA GLN A 40 17.27 -1.32 0.32
C GLN A 40 17.44 0.18 0.57
N GLY A 41 18.13 0.54 1.65
CA GLY A 41 18.33 1.93 2.05
C GLY A 41 16.99 2.63 2.33
N ASP A 42 16.75 3.75 1.64
CA ASP A 42 15.53 4.58 1.75
C ASP A 42 14.39 4.12 0.81
N GLY A 43 14.54 2.98 0.16
CA GLY A 43 13.55 2.48 -0.80
C GLY A 43 13.37 0.99 -0.74
N VAL A 44 12.47 0.51 -1.59
CA VAL A 44 12.11 -0.90 -1.72
C VAL A 44 12.18 -1.34 -3.17
N LEU A 45 12.70 -2.54 -3.35
CA LEU A 45 12.65 -3.28 -4.59
C LEU A 45 11.32 -4.00 -4.66
N LEU A 46 10.64 -3.84 -5.78
CA LEU A 46 9.30 -4.34 -6.04
C LEU A 46 9.33 -5.36 -7.19
N ASN A 47 8.36 -6.27 -7.17
CA ASN A 47 8.10 -7.21 -8.24
C ASN A 47 9.35 -8.03 -8.65
N GLY A 48 10.02 -8.64 -7.68
CA GLY A 48 11.21 -9.47 -7.93
C GLY A 48 12.41 -8.70 -8.48
N ASN A 49 12.68 -7.50 -7.96
CA ASN A 49 13.78 -6.62 -8.40
C ASN A 49 13.57 -6.00 -9.81
N ARG A 50 12.34 -5.96 -10.32
CA ARG A 50 12.01 -5.33 -11.61
C ARG A 50 11.65 -3.85 -11.49
N SER A 51 11.38 -3.37 -10.28
CA SER A 51 11.04 -1.98 -10.01
C SER A 51 11.62 -1.55 -8.68
N PHE A 52 11.94 -0.26 -8.54
CA PHE A 52 12.41 0.34 -7.29
C PHE A 52 11.53 1.54 -6.98
N ALA A 53 11.10 1.67 -5.74
CA ALA A 53 10.33 2.82 -5.27
C ALA A 53 10.87 3.28 -3.92
N LEU A 54 10.94 4.59 -3.73
CA LEU A 54 11.26 5.17 -2.43
C LEU A 54 10.08 4.97 -1.49
N THR A 55 10.34 4.74 -0.20
CA THR A 55 9.31 4.44 0.81
C THR A 55 8.24 5.54 0.89
N HIS A 56 8.63 6.79 0.70
CA HIS A 56 7.71 7.94 0.69
C HIS A 56 6.86 8.07 -0.59
N LEU A 57 7.15 7.31 -1.65
CA LEU A 57 6.38 7.29 -2.90
C LEU A 57 5.35 6.16 -2.95
N ILE A 58 5.33 5.31 -1.92
CA ILE A 58 4.45 4.15 -1.83
C ILE A 58 3.75 4.13 -0.48
N ARG A 59 2.66 3.38 -0.41
CA ARG A 59 1.98 3.04 0.84
C ARG A 59 1.62 1.55 0.84
N GLY A 60 1.40 0.98 2.02
CA GLY A 60 0.78 -0.34 2.14
C GLY A 60 -0.56 -0.36 1.40
N ALA A 61 -0.80 -1.44 0.66
CA ALA A 61 -2.09 -1.72 0.05
C ALA A 61 -3.08 -2.11 1.14
N SER A 62 -4.29 -1.56 1.10
CA SER A 62 -5.36 -2.00 2.00
C SER A 62 -5.85 -3.40 1.60
N VAL A 63 -6.41 -4.15 2.55
CA VAL A 63 -6.94 -5.50 2.32
C VAL A 63 -7.94 -5.52 1.16
N ALA A 64 -8.77 -4.50 1.05
CA ALA A 64 -9.72 -4.35 -0.07
C ALA A 64 -9.02 -4.24 -1.43
N GLU A 65 -7.89 -3.54 -1.51
CA GLU A 65 -7.09 -3.40 -2.73
C GLU A 65 -6.43 -4.73 -3.10
N VAL A 66 -5.90 -5.45 -2.09
CA VAL A 66 -5.34 -6.79 -2.24
C VAL A 66 -6.39 -7.77 -2.78
N LEU A 67 -7.60 -7.74 -2.22
CA LEU A 67 -8.73 -8.54 -2.68
C LEU A 67 -9.16 -8.17 -4.11
N ALA A 68 -9.21 -6.88 -4.43
CA ALA A 68 -9.57 -6.38 -5.75
C ALA A 68 -8.45 -6.53 -6.79
N LYS A 69 -7.24 -6.94 -6.38
CA LYS A 69 -6.01 -6.99 -7.20
C LYS A 69 -5.69 -5.68 -7.92
N ARG A 70 -6.19 -4.56 -7.42
CA ARG A 70 -6.04 -3.22 -8.00
C ARG A 70 -6.09 -2.17 -6.91
N ARG A 71 -5.45 -1.02 -7.16
CA ARG A 71 -5.60 0.18 -6.35
C ARG A 71 -7.06 0.61 -6.39
N LEU A 72 -7.64 0.78 -5.21
CA LEU A 72 -9.00 1.27 -5.05
C LEU A 72 -8.97 2.78 -4.87
N THR A 73 -9.98 3.44 -5.42
CA THR A 73 -10.18 4.86 -5.13
C THR A 73 -10.56 5.04 -3.67
N THR A 74 -10.35 6.24 -3.11
CA THR A 74 -10.71 6.56 -1.72
C THR A 74 -12.18 6.22 -1.41
N ALA A 75 -13.07 6.40 -2.40
CA ALA A 75 -14.48 6.06 -2.27
C ALA A 75 -14.72 4.54 -2.15
N GLU A 76 -14.01 3.73 -2.93
CA GLU A 76 -14.10 2.27 -2.87
C GLU A 76 -13.45 1.70 -1.61
N GLN A 77 -12.35 2.29 -1.13
CA GLN A 77 -11.77 1.92 0.18
C GLN A 77 -12.78 2.17 1.29
N SER A 78 -13.41 3.35 1.31
CA SER A 78 -14.41 3.72 2.32
C SER A 78 -15.64 2.80 2.32
N LEU A 79 -16.01 2.25 1.16
CA LEU A 79 -17.14 1.33 1.02
C LEU A 79 -16.79 -0.11 1.42
N ALA A 80 -15.54 -0.54 1.19
CA ALA A 80 -15.09 -1.87 1.54
C ALA A 80 -14.87 -2.07 3.05
N GLU A 81 -14.71 -0.98 3.81
CA GLU A 81 -14.51 -1.00 5.27
C GLU A 81 -15.82 -1.06 6.08
N VAL A 82 -16.99 -1.00 5.43
CA VAL A 82 -18.31 -0.95 6.08
C VAL A 82 -19.18 -2.22 5.92
N SER A 83 -18.60 -3.38 5.61
CA SER A 83 -19.31 -4.68 5.62
C SER A 83 -18.73 -5.68 6.60
#